data_AF-A0A9D5MYR3-F1
#
_entry.id   AF-A0A9D5MYR3-F1
#
_cell.length_a   1.000
_cell.length_b   1.000
_cell.length_c   1.000
_cell.angle_alpha   90.00
_cell.angle_beta   90.00
_cell.angle_gamma   90.00
#
_symmetry.space_group_name_H-M   'P 1'
#
loop_
_entity.id
_entity.type
_entity.pdbx_description
1 polymer ?
#
loop_
_entity_poly.entity_id
_entity_poly.type
_entity_poly.pdbx_seq_one_letter_code
_entity_poly.pdbx_strand_id
1 'polypeptide(L)'
;MKFSNGCWLQKEGTEVFSPAEVYFSKVNQREVVICAPTHKINHRGDTLGGVNLTIRITSPAPEVLRIQTNHYLGVRKKAPEFELDTNPDHELLVKEQDNMIEVKSGSLRVVIQKDNWKMTFYRGEEKVTDSGAKDLAYVKTDWRGLAYDNGGEEDTYMRERLSLSVGELIYGTGERFTPFIKNGQTVDIWNEDGGTSTEQSYKNIPFYISNKGYGIFVNHPEKVSFEIGSENVKKVQFSVPGEGLDYFLINGPSMKEVLMRYTDLTGKPSLPPAWTFGLWLSTSFTTNYDEETVNRFVDGMLERGIPLKVFHFDCFWMKDFHWSDFTWDSRVFPDPAGMLKRLKKKGLKICVWINSYIGQESSMFAEGVENGYFVKRKNGNVWQWDMWQP
;
A
#
# COMPACT_ATOMS: atom_id res chain seq x y z
N MET A 1 -3.51 1.01 -13.77
CA MET A 1 -4.16 1.94 -14.71
C MET A 1 -3.51 1.76 -16.04
N LYS A 2 -4.28 1.47 -17.10
CA LYS A 2 -3.72 1.28 -18.43
C LYS A 2 -3.48 2.60 -19.14
N PHE A 3 -2.28 2.80 -19.69
CA PHE A 3 -1.92 4.01 -20.45
C PHE A 3 -1.71 3.74 -21.95
N SER A 4 -1.30 2.52 -22.30
CA SER A 4 -1.15 2.08 -23.69
C SER A 4 -2.46 1.57 -24.29
N ASN A 5 -2.53 1.63 -25.61
CA ASN A 5 -3.52 0.98 -26.44
C ASN A 5 -2.83 -0.08 -27.31
N GLY A 6 -2.55 -1.23 -26.70
CA GLY A 6 -1.75 -2.29 -27.31
C GLY A 6 -0.26 -1.93 -27.39
N CYS A 7 0.47 -2.61 -28.29
CA CYS A 7 1.92 -2.48 -28.37
C CYS A 7 2.40 -1.17 -29.03
N TRP A 8 1.56 -0.56 -29.87
CA TRP A 8 2.01 0.45 -30.84
C TRP A 8 1.54 1.87 -30.50
N LEU A 9 0.47 2.00 -29.72
CA LEU A 9 -0.21 3.26 -29.46
C LEU A 9 -0.31 3.53 -27.96
N GLN A 10 -0.41 4.81 -27.60
CA GLN A 10 -0.95 5.21 -26.31
C GLN A 10 -2.48 5.30 -26.42
N LYS A 11 -3.17 5.34 -25.28
CA LYS A 11 -4.57 5.78 -25.28
C LYS A 11 -4.69 7.20 -25.82
N GLU A 12 -5.83 7.52 -26.40
CA GLU A 12 -6.12 8.88 -26.85
C GLU A 12 -5.93 9.88 -25.69
N GLY A 13 -5.36 11.05 -26.00
CA GLY A 13 -5.01 12.06 -25.01
C GLY A 13 -3.83 11.72 -24.10
N THR A 14 -3.23 10.53 -24.23
CA THR A 14 -2.12 10.11 -23.36
C THR A 14 -0.75 10.42 -23.95
N GLU A 15 0.07 11.16 -23.21
CA GLU A 15 1.47 11.43 -23.53
C GLU A 15 2.41 10.90 -22.45
N VAL A 16 3.55 10.35 -22.87
CA VAL A 16 4.49 9.62 -21.99
C VAL A 16 5.88 10.24 -22.08
N PHE A 17 6.29 10.89 -21.01
CA PHE A 17 7.59 11.55 -20.88
C PHE A 17 8.52 10.66 -20.04
N SER A 18 9.38 9.91 -20.72
CA SER A 18 10.35 8.98 -20.13
C SER A 18 11.74 9.59 -20.14
N PRO A 19 12.59 9.35 -19.12
CA PRO A 19 14.01 9.71 -19.19
C PRO A 19 14.64 9.22 -20.51
N ALA A 20 15.34 10.11 -21.21
CA ALA A 20 16.06 9.79 -22.42
C ALA A 20 17.53 9.46 -22.12
N GLU A 21 18.14 10.22 -21.22
CA GLU A 21 19.54 10.08 -20.81
C GLU A 21 19.78 10.60 -19.40
N VAL A 22 20.93 10.26 -18.83
CA VAL A 22 21.49 10.93 -17.66
C VAL A 22 22.24 12.17 -18.15
N TYR A 23 21.66 13.36 -17.96
CA TYR A 23 22.30 14.60 -18.41
C TYR A 23 23.43 15.03 -17.45
N PHE A 24 23.16 15.00 -16.15
CA PHE A 24 24.18 15.06 -15.12
C PHE A 24 23.71 14.36 -13.85
N SER A 25 24.67 14.02 -13.00
CA SER A 25 24.47 13.41 -11.69
C SER A 25 25.11 14.28 -10.60
N LYS A 26 24.59 14.15 -9.38
CA LYS A 26 25.23 14.60 -8.15
C LYS A 26 25.33 13.38 -7.25
N VAL A 27 26.56 12.97 -6.95
CA VAL A 27 26.86 11.75 -6.20
C VAL A 27 27.50 12.12 -4.88
N ASN A 28 27.02 11.53 -3.78
CA ASN A 28 27.71 11.52 -2.51
C ASN A 28 27.58 10.13 -1.86
N GLN A 29 28.09 9.97 -0.65
CA GLN A 29 28.09 8.67 0.06
C GLN A 29 26.70 8.19 0.51
N ARG A 30 25.66 9.02 0.43
CA ARG A 30 24.31 8.72 0.94
C ARG A 30 23.25 8.69 -0.15
N GLU A 31 23.46 9.45 -1.23
CA GLU A 31 22.50 9.56 -2.32
C GLU A 31 23.16 9.79 -3.68
N VAL A 32 22.42 9.40 -4.71
CA VAL A 32 22.67 9.77 -6.10
C VAL A 32 21.45 10.53 -6.61
N VAL A 33 21.65 11.75 -7.07
CA VAL A 33 20.60 12.58 -7.68
C VAL A 33 20.91 12.78 -9.16
N ILE A 34 19.98 12.42 -10.03
CA ILE A 34 20.14 12.44 -11.48
C ILE A 34 19.14 13.42 -12.07
N CYS A 35 19.65 14.30 -12.93
CA CYS A 35 18.86 15.09 -13.85
C CYS A 35 18.69 14.29 -15.15
N ALA A 36 17.45 13.93 -15.49
CA ALA A 36 17.13 13.12 -16.66
C ALA A 36 16.05 13.78 -17.52
N PRO A 37 16.45 14.57 -18.54
CA PRO A 37 15.55 15.09 -19.55
C PRO A 37 14.79 13.98 -20.28
N THR A 38 13.58 14.26 -20.73
CA THR A 38 12.75 13.27 -21.46
C THR A 38 12.96 13.27 -22.97
N HIS A 39 13.98 13.99 -23.43
CA HIS A 39 14.48 14.03 -24.79
C HIS A 39 16.01 14.10 -24.79
N LYS A 40 16.62 13.79 -25.93
CA LYS A 40 18.08 13.82 -26.09
C LYS A 40 18.61 15.25 -26.19
N ILE A 41 19.68 15.55 -25.46
CA ILE A 41 20.39 16.84 -25.48
C ILE A 41 21.61 16.72 -26.40
N ASN A 42 21.47 17.17 -27.65
CA ASN A 42 22.56 17.16 -28.64
C ASN A 42 23.34 18.48 -28.64
N HIS A 43 22.66 19.58 -28.32
CA HIS A 43 23.27 20.90 -28.20
C HIS A 43 22.61 21.73 -27.09
N ARG A 44 23.23 22.84 -26.71
CA ARG A 44 22.72 23.71 -25.62
C ARG A 44 21.29 24.23 -25.84
N GLY A 45 20.83 24.34 -27.08
CA GLY A 45 19.43 24.72 -27.36
C GLY A 45 18.41 23.69 -26.86
N ASP A 46 18.81 22.41 -26.74
CA ASP A 46 17.92 21.33 -26.29
C ASP A 46 17.71 21.38 -24.78
N THR A 47 18.51 22.15 -24.03
CA THR A 47 18.33 22.32 -22.58
C THR A 47 17.23 23.33 -22.23
N LEU A 48 16.44 23.76 -23.21
CA LEU A 48 15.37 24.74 -23.07
C LEU A 48 14.03 24.08 -23.39
N GLY A 49 13.07 24.19 -22.46
CA GLY A 49 11.75 23.55 -22.59
C GLY A 49 11.78 22.03 -22.43
N GLY A 50 10.59 21.44 -22.41
CA GLY A 50 10.40 19.99 -22.21
C GLY A 50 10.36 19.56 -20.74
N VAL A 51 10.01 18.29 -20.54
CA VAL A 51 9.92 17.66 -19.22
C VAL A 51 11.31 17.19 -18.79
N ASN A 52 11.62 17.40 -17.52
CA ASN A 52 12.85 16.92 -16.90
C ASN A 52 12.49 16.20 -15.60
N LEU A 53 13.04 14.99 -15.42
CA LEU A 53 12.81 14.18 -14.25
C LEU A 53 14.02 14.22 -13.33
N THR A 54 13.77 14.42 -12.04
CA THR A 54 14.76 14.31 -10.99
C THR A 54 14.62 12.94 -10.33
N ILE A 55 15.62 12.07 -10.53
CA ILE A 55 15.68 10.75 -9.90
C ILE A 55 16.64 10.82 -8.72
N ARG A 56 16.18 10.46 -7.53
CA ARG A 56 16.98 10.36 -6.31
C ARG A 56 17.02 8.90 -5.85
N ILE A 57 18.22 8.37 -5.68
CA ILE A 57 18.46 6.99 -5.23
C ILE A 57 19.16 7.03 -3.88
N THR A 58 18.59 6.31 -2.92
CA THR A 58 19.13 6.14 -1.57
C THR A 58 19.05 4.69 -1.14
N SER A 59 19.66 4.35 -0.01
CA SER A 59 19.49 3.04 0.61
C SER A 59 19.05 3.22 2.06
N PRO A 60 17.78 2.95 2.38
CA PRO A 60 17.23 3.14 3.73
C PRO A 60 17.63 2.02 4.70
N ALA A 61 18.17 0.91 4.19
CA ALA A 61 18.64 -0.25 4.94
C ALA A 61 19.54 -1.11 4.03
N PRO A 62 20.41 -1.97 4.60
CA PRO A 62 21.17 -2.94 3.81
C PRO A 62 20.26 -3.76 2.90
N GLU A 63 20.71 -4.02 1.66
CA GLU A 63 19.97 -4.83 0.67
C GLU A 63 18.66 -4.19 0.17
N VAL A 64 18.49 -2.87 0.39
CA VAL A 64 17.32 -2.11 -0.05
C VAL A 64 17.76 -0.87 -0.81
N LEU A 65 17.18 -0.62 -1.97
CA LEU A 65 17.32 0.63 -2.71
C LEU A 65 15.97 1.34 -2.76
N ARG A 66 15.95 2.64 -2.44
CA ARG A 66 14.79 3.51 -2.60
C ARG A 66 15.01 4.42 -3.81
N ILE A 67 14.06 4.42 -4.71
CA ILE A 67 14.06 5.18 -5.96
C ILE A 67 12.92 6.19 -5.88
N GLN A 68 13.26 7.47 -5.92
CA GLN A 68 12.32 8.57 -5.91
C GLN A 68 12.45 9.33 -7.24
N THR A 69 11.39 9.41 -8.02
CA THR A 69 11.37 10.16 -9.28
C THR A 69 10.34 11.25 -9.20
N ASN A 70 10.75 12.49 -9.47
CA ASN A 70 9.86 13.65 -9.42
C ASN A 70 9.97 14.45 -10.72
N HIS A 71 8.84 14.95 -11.20
CA HIS A 71 8.79 16.00 -12.20
C HIS A 71 8.85 17.38 -11.52
N TYR A 72 7.76 17.84 -10.91
CA TYR A 72 7.76 19.06 -10.12
C TYR A 72 8.06 18.81 -8.64
N LEU A 73 9.14 19.42 -8.12
CA LEU A 73 9.55 19.34 -6.71
C LEU A 73 8.85 20.36 -5.80
N GLY A 74 8.17 21.36 -6.38
CA GLY A 74 7.47 22.42 -5.64
C GLY A 74 6.08 22.03 -5.11
N VAL A 75 5.67 20.78 -5.30
CA VAL A 75 4.35 20.29 -4.86
C VAL A 75 4.24 20.28 -3.34
N ARG A 76 3.04 20.57 -2.84
CA ARG A 76 2.76 20.47 -1.41
C ARG A 76 2.79 19.01 -0.99
N LYS A 77 3.64 18.70 -0.01
CA LYS A 77 3.67 17.39 0.62
C LYS A 77 2.32 17.04 1.25
N LYS A 78 1.76 15.89 0.88
CA LYS A 78 0.52 15.35 1.44
C LYS A 78 0.81 14.46 2.64
N ALA A 79 -0.19 14.32 3.49
CA ALA A 79 -0.18 13.47 4.67
C ALA A 79 -1.53 12.75 4.79
N PRO A 80 -1.60 11.59 5.45
CA PRO A 80 -0.51 10.89 6.17
C PRO A 80 0.51 10.25 5.22
N GLU A 81 1.66 9.82 5.78
CA GLU A 81 2.65 8.97 5.10
C GLU A 81 2.76 7.64 5.86
N PHE A 82 3.32 6.61 5.22
CA PHE A 82 3.69 5.41 5.95
C PHE A 82 4.81 5.72 6.95
N GLU A 83 4.65 5.24 8.19
CA GLU A 83 5.72 5.24 9.18
C GLU A 83 6.73 4.15 8.81
N LEU A 84 7.98 4.54 8.58
CA LEU A 84 9.05 3.66 8.13
C LEU A 84 10.26 3.74 9.06
N ASP A 85 10.75 2.58 9.50
CA ASP A 85 12.01 2.44 10.21
C ASP A 85 13.15 2.42 9.18
N THR A 86 13.72 3.59 8.92
CA THR A 86 14.79 3.77 7.94
C THR A 86 16.04 4.30 8.60
N ASN A 87 17.20 3.88 8.08
CA ASN A 87 18.49 4.47 8.41
C ASN A 87 18.88 5.48 7.32
N PRO A 88 18.65 6.80 7.52
CA PRO A 88 18.99 7.82 6.53
C PRO A 88 20.49 8.01 6.33
N ASP A 89 21.31 7.51 7.26
CA ASP A 89 22.77 7.62 7.21
C ASP A 89 23.44 6.39 6.57
N HIS A 90 22.66 5.39 6.12
CA HIS A 90 23.21 4.20 5.50
C HIS A 90 23.88 4.54 4.16
N GLU A 91 25.17 4.19 4.06
CA GLU A 91 26.00 4.59 2.94
C GLU A 91 25.75 3.74 1.68
N LEU A 92 25.84 4.39 0.54
CA LEU A 92 25.84 3.79 -0.79
C LEU A 92 27.28 3.57 -1.26
N LEU A 93 27.50 2.43 -1.92
CA LEU A 93 28.67 2.25 -2.76
C LEU A 93 28.31 2.69 -4.18
N VAL A 94 28.87 3.82 -4.62
CA VAL A 94 28.62 4.39 -5.95
C VAL A 94 29.87 4.32 -6.80
N LYS A 95 29.71 3.83 -8.04
CA LYS A 95 30.74 3.90 -9.08
C LYS A 95 30.17 4.60 -10.30
N GLU A 96 30.70 5.77 -10.60
CA GLU A 96 30.36 6.51 -11.80
C GLU A 96 31.44 6.35 -12.85
N GLN A 97 31.02 6.02 -14.07
CA GLN A 97 31.85 5.89 -15.26
C GLN A 97 31.26 6.76 -16.38
N ASP A 98 31.96 6.85 -17.51
CA ASP A 98 31.54 7.70 -18.64
C ASP A 98 30.16 7.29 -19.20
N ASN A 99 29.87 5.99 -19.25
CA ASN A 99 28.65 5.44 -19.86
C ASN A 99 27.60 4.94 -18.86
N MET A 100 27.93 4.85 -17.56
CA MET A 100 27.02 4.29 -16.56
C MET A 100 27.24 4.82 -15.14
N ILE A 101 26.22 4.66 -14.30
CA ILE A 101 26.29 4.84 -12.85
C ILE A 101 25.86 3.54 -12.18
N GLU A 102 26.69 2.98 -11.32
CA GLU A 102 26.34 1.83 -10.47
C GLU A 102 26.14 2.30 -9.03
N VAL A 103 24.99 1.96 -8.44
CA VAL A 103 24.63 2.26 -7.05
C VAL A 103 24.32 0.96 -6.32
N LYS A 104 24.98 0.70 -5.20
CA LYS A 104 24.94 -0.58 -4.49
C LYS A 104 24.64 -0.43 -3.00
N SER A 105 23.83 -1.36 -2.48
CA SER A 105 23.58 -1.58 -1.06
C SER A 105 23.59 -3.08 -0.76
N GLY A 106 24.59 -3.55 0.01
CA GLY A 106 24.82 -4.99 0.19
C GLY A 106 25.14 -5.67 -1.15
N SER A 107 24.48 -6.77 -1.48
CA SER A 107 24.57 -7.49 -2.75
C SER A 107 23.69 -6.90 -3.85
N LEU A 108 22.66 -6.12 -3.47
CA LEU A 108 21.78 -5.43 -4.40
C LEU A 108 22.50 -4.24 -5.05
N ARG A 109 22.40 -4.14 -6.38
CA ARG A 109 22.88 -2.97 -7.12
C ARG A 109 21.93 -2.60 -8.25
N VAL A 110 21.87 -1.31 -8.57
CA VAL A 110 21.26 -0.78 -9.80
C VAL A 110 22.37 -0.21 -10.69
N VAL A 111 22.35 -0.60 -11.96
CA VAL A 111 23.21 -0.04 -13.01
C VAL A 111 22.36 0.80 -13.94
N ILE A 112 22.72 2.07 -14.08
CA ILE A 112 22.01 3.06 -14.90
C ILE A 112 22.87 3.38 -16.10
N GLN A 113 22.40 3.06 -17.29
CA GLN A 113 23.04 3.46 -18.55
C GLN A 113 22.77 4.95 -18.81
N LYS A 114 23.83 5.72 -19.05
CA LYS A 114 23.74 7.18 -19.19
C LYS A 114 23.13 7.60 -20.53
N ASP A 115 23.64 7.07 -21.64
CA ASP A 115 23.22 7.51 -22.97
C ASP A 115 21.83 6.98 -23.34
N ASN A 116 21.57 5.69 -23.14
CA ASN A 116 20.26 5.10 -23.42
C ASN A 116 19.66 4.71 -22.09
N TRP A 117 18.85 5.59 -21.51
CA TRP A 117 18.33 5.40 -20.15
C TRP A 117 17.82 3.97 -19.94
N LYS A 118 18.44 3.29 -18.98
CA LYS A 118 18.04 1.96 -18.55
C LYS A 118 18.55 1.71 -17.15
N MET A 119 17.65 1.31 -16.26
CA MET A 119 17.97 0.84 -14.92
C MET A 119 17.92 -0.69 -14.90
N THR A 120 19.04 -1.35 -14.60
CA THR A 120 19.07 -2.80 -14.42
C THR A 120 19.47 -3.14 -12.99
N PHE A 121 18.64 -3.92 -12.31
CA PHE A 121 18.86 -4.33 -10.94
C PHE A 121 19.48 -5.73 -10.89
N TYR A 122 20.52 -5.88 -10.08
CA TYR A 122 21.25 -7.13 -9.91
C TYR A 122 21.38 -7.51 -8.44
N ARG A 123 21.48 -8.82 -8.20
CA ARG A 123 21.94 -9.43 -6.96
C ARG A 123 23.26 -10.13 -7.26
N GLY A 124 24.37 -9.51 -6.88
CA GLY A 124 25.68 -9.91 -7.38
C GLY A 124 25.73 -9.82 -8.91
N GLU A 125 25.91 -10.97 -9.57
CA GLU A 125 25.91 -11.11 -11.03
C GLU A 125 24.53 -11.47 -11.62
N GLU A 126 23.57 -11.92 -10.80
CA GLU A 126 22.25 -12.30 -11.25
C GLU A 126 21.40 -11.05 -11.52
N LYS A 127 20.85 -10.92 -12.72
CA LYS A 127 19.86 -9.90 -13.03
C LYS A 127 18.54 -10.24 -12.33
N VAL A 128 18.04 -9.31 -11.53
CA VAL A 128 16.77 -9.42 -10.79
C VAL A 128 15.61 -8.89 -11.63
N THR A 129 15.70 -7.63 -12.08
CA THR A 129 14.69 -6.98 -12.93
C THR A 129 15.31 -5.77 -13.65
N ASP A 130 14.57 -5.13 -14.55
CA ASP A 130 14.99 -3.88 -15.20
C ASP A 130 13.82 -2.97 -15.62
N SER A 131 14.10 -1.68 -15.68
CA SER A 131 13.28 -0.63 -16.30
C SER A 131 14.07 -0.03 -17.46
N GLY A 132 13.57 -0.18 -18.68
CA GLY A 132 14.16 0.36 -19.90
C GLY A 132 13.46 1.64 -20.39
N ALA A 133 13.58 1.88 -21.69
CA ALA A 133 12.93 3.02 -22.35
C ALA A 133 11.42 2.95 -22.19
N LYS A 134 10.80 4.08 -21.82
CA LYS A 134 9.35 4.21 -21.61
C LYS A 134 8.78 3.32 -20.51
N ASP A 135 9.59 2.83 -19.58
CA ASP A 135 9.10 2.10 -18.40
C ASP A 135 8.78 3.09 -17.26
N LEU A 136 9.83 3.71 -16.69
CA LEU A 136 9.72 4.89 -15.84
C LEU A 136 9.28 6.12 -16.65
N ALA A 137 8.17 6.76 -16.27
CA ALA A 137 7.69 7.94 -16.97
C ALA A 137 6.79 8.83 -16.11
N TYR A 138 6.78 10.11 -16.47
CA TYR A 138 5.70 11.04 -16.21
C TYR A 138 4.66 10.92 -17.33
N VAL A 139 3.37 10.84 -16.98
CA VAL A 139 2.29 10.55 -17.92
C VAL A 139 1.17 11.56 -17.75
N LYS A 140 0.70 12.11 -18.88
CA LYS A 140 -0.48 12.99 -18.94
C LYS A 140 -1.59 12.31 -19.73
N THR A 141 -2.84 12.32 -19.26
CA THR A 141 -3.98 11.63 -19.92
C THR A 141 -4.98 12.56 -20.62
N ASP A 142 -4.88 13.88 -20.45
CA ASP A 142 -5.56 14.92 -21.28
C ASP A 142 -4.49 15.85 -21.90
N TRP A 143 -3.52 15.25 -22.58
CA TRP A 143 -2.42 15.99 -23.20
C TRP A 143 -2.87 16.72 -24.47
N ARG A 144 -2.69 18.04 -24.47
CA ARG A 144 -3.02 18.93 -25.61
C ARG A 144 -1.82 19.59 -26.26
N GLY A 145 -0.61 19.08 -25.98
CA GLY A 145 0.64 19.61 -26.53
C GLY A 145 1.36 20.64 -25.66
N LEU A 146 0.82 21.01 -24.49
CA LEU A 146 1.42 22.00 -23.58
C LEU A 146 1.45 21.49 -22.14
N ALA A 147 2.60 21.60 -21.48
CA ALA A 147 2.84 21.14 -20.09
C ALA A 147 2.47 22.20 -19.05
N TYR A 148 1.36 22.90 -19.25
CA TYR A 148 0.86 23.82 -18.23
C TYR A 148 0.33 23.04 -17.04
N ASP A 149 0.76 23.47 -15.85
CA ASP A 149 0.14 23.07 -14.60
C ASP A 149 -1.19 23.82 -14.45
N ASN A 150 -2.29 23.07 -14.54
CA ASN A 150 -3.64 23.62 -14.38
C ASN A 150 -4.16 23.43 -12.94
N GLY A 151 -3.30 23.01 -12.00
CA GLY A 151 -3.63 22.76 -10.59
C GLY A 151 -4.45 21.49 -10.35
N GLY A 152 -4.70 20.69 -11.39
CA GLY A 152 -5.41 19.42 -11.31
C GLY A 152 -4.45 18.24 -11.38
N GLU A 153 -4.55 17.30 -10.44
CA GLU A 153 -3.76 16.07 -10.44
C GLU A 153 -4.45 14.91 -11.17
N GLU A 154 -5.72 15.07 -11.57
CA GLU A 154 -6.55 13.98 -12.09
C GLU A 154 -6.06 13.41 -13.42
N ASP A 155 -5.33 14.20 -14.20
CA ASP A 155 -4.80 13.84 -15.51
C ASP A 155 -3.29 13.55 -15.51
N THR A 156 -2.66 13.57 -14.33
CA THR A 156 -1.21 13.55 -14.16
C THR A 156 -0.78 12.35 -13.32
N TYR A 157 0.16 11.57 -13.82
CA TYR A 157 0.59 10.33 -13.18
C TYR A 157 2.10 10.13 -13.28
N MET A 158 2.68 9.54 -12.25
CA MET A 158 3.97 8.88 -12.36
C MET A 158 3.79 7.37 -12.48
N ARG A 159 4.63 6.74 -13.30
CA ARG A 159 4.55 5.31 -13.59
C ARG A 159 5.94 4.69 -13.66
N GLU A 160 6.07 3.45 -13.18
CA GLU A 160 7.22 2.58 -13.39
C GLU A 160 6.75 1.22 -13.95
N ARG A 161 7.63 0.54 -14.70
CA ARG A 161 7.42 -0.82 -15.21
C ARG A 161 8.68 -1.66 -15.03
N LEU A 162 8.63 -2.64 -14.15
CA LEU A 162 9.74 -3.56 -13.89
C LEU A 162 9.55 -4.88 -14.64
N SER A 163 10.59 -5.33 -15.35
CA SER A 163 10.58 -6.59 -16.12
C SER A 163 10.26 -7.82 -15.28
N LEU A 164 9.47 -8.71 -15.87
CA LEU A 164 9.25 -10.07 -15.43
C LEU A 164 10.10 -11.02 -16.29
N SER A 165 10.82 -11.91 -15.62
CA SER A 165 11.56 -13.02 -16.23
C SER A 165 10.62 -14.15 -16.66
N VAL A 166 11.10 -15.05 -17.51
CA VAL A 166 10.37 -16.28 -17.85
C VAL A 166 10.12 -17.11 -16.59
N GLY A 167 8.86 -17.50 -16.36
CA GLY A 167 8.45 -18.27 -15.18
C GLY A 167 8.44 -17.47 -13.88
N GLU A 168 8.56 -16.14 -13.94
CA GLU A 168 8.48 -15.28 -12.78
C GLU A 168 7.02 -15.09 -12.32
N LEU A 169 6.79 -15.33 -11.03
CA LEU A 169 5.47 -15.28 -10.40
C LEU A 169 5.44 -14.21 -9.32
N ILE A 170 4.36 -13.43 -9.30
CA ILE A 170 4.16 -12.30 -8.39
C ILE A 170 3.05 -12.62 -7.37
N TYR A 171 3.30 -12.24 -6.12
CA TYR A 171 2.41 -12.46 -4.97
C TYR A 171 2.29 -11.19 -4.12
N GLY A 172 1.38 -11.19 -3.16
CA GLY A 172 1.19 -10.08 -2.20
C GLY A 172 0.06 -9.16 -2.62
N THR A 173 0.32 -7.86 -2.57
CA THR A 173 -0.63 -6.72 -2.71
C THR A 173 -1.61 -6.56 -1.53
N GLY A 174 -1.48 -7.36 -0.48
CA GLY A 174 -2.38 -7.37 0.68
C GLY A 174 -3.23 -8.64 0.74
N GLU A 175 -4.37 -8.58 1.44
CA GLU A 175 -5.33 -9.68 1.51
C GLU A 175 -6.15 -9.71 0.22
N ARG A 176 -6.08 -10.79 -0.56
CA ARG A 176 -6.77 -10.89 -1.86
C ARG A 176 -7.55 -12.19 -1.96
N PHE A 177 -8.69 -12.13 -2.63
CA PHE A 177 -9.57 -13.29 -2.89
C PHE A 177 -9.55 -13.76 -4.35
N THR A 178 -8.85 -13.02 -5.22
CA THR A 178 -8.53 -13.42 -6.59
C THR A 178 -7.46 -14.53 -6.61
N PRO A 179 -7.14 -15.13 -7.78
CA PRO A 179 -6.07 -16.13 -7.87
C PRO A 179 -4.78 -15.69 -7.17
N PHE A 180 -4.15 -16.64 -6.48
CA PHE A 180 -3.01 -16.36 -5.59
C PHE A 180 -1.84 -15.71 -6.33
N ILE A 181 -1.52 -16.22 -7.53
CA ILE A 181 -0.54 -15.63 -8.44
C ILE A 181 -1.17 -14.42 -9.12
N LYS A 182 -0.49 -13.28 -9.06
CA LYS A 182 -1.02 -11.98 -9.52
C LYS A 182 -0.73 -11.65 -10.98
N ASN A 183 0.11 -12.43 -11.66
CA ASN A 183 0.33 -12.29 -13.10
C ASN A 183 -1.01 -12.35 -13.86
N GLY A 184 -1.23 -11.40 -14.76
CA GLY A 184 -2.46 -11.18 -15.51
C GLY A 184 -3.50 -10.28 -14.83
N GLN A 185 -3.27 -9.82 -13.59
CA GLN A 185 -4.26 -9.05 -12.82
C GLN A 185 -3.93 -7.55 -12.78
N THR A 186 -4.98 -6.73 -12.89
CA THR A 186 -4.97 -5.34 -12.47
C THR A 186 -5.36 -5.29 -10.99
N VAL A 187 -4.62 -4.54 -10.17
CA VAL A 187 -4.89 -4.45 -8.73
C VAL A 187 -4.78 -3.00 -8.28
N ASP A 188 -5.89 -2.45 -7.79
CA ASP A 188 -5.91 -1.14 -7.16
C ASP A 188 -5.73 -1.29 -5.64
N ILE A 189 -4.80 -0.53 -5.07
CA ILE A 189 -4.57 -0.46 -3.63
C ILE A 189 -5.55 0.57 -3.07
N TRP A 190 -6.71 0.09 -2.65
CA TRP A 190 -7.77 0.92 -2.08
C TRP A 190 -8.67 0.08 -1.16
N ASN A 191 -8.79 0.48 0.12
CA ASN A 191 -9.58 -0.28 1.08
C ASN A 191 -11.08 -0.13 0.78
N GLU A 192 -11.74 -1.26 0.55
CA GLU A 192 -13.16 -1.33 0.20
C GLU A 192 -13.82 -2.50 0.93
N ASP A 193 -15.08 -2.31 1.34
CA ASP A 193 -15.91 -3.36 1.91
C ASP A 193 -16.67 -4.09 0.79
N GLY A 194 -16.01 -5.08 0.18
CA GLY A 194 -16.52 -5.83 -0.96
C GLY A 194 -16.84 -7.31 -0.68
N GLY A 195 -16.79 -7.72 0.59
CA GLY A 195 -16.83 -9.13 0.96
C GLY A 195 -15.55 -9.89 0.58
N THR A 196 -15.65 -11.21 0.41
CA THR A 196 -14.51 -12.09 0.13
C THR A 196 -14.64 -12.83 -1.21
N SER A 197 -15.53 -12.34 -2.08
CA SER A 197 -15.91 -13.01 -3.35
C SER A 197 -15.70 -12.13 -4.57
N THR A 198 -14.93 -11.04 -4.43
CA THR A 198 -14.67 -10.04 -5.47
C THR A 198 -13.17 -9.72 -5.53
N GLU A 199 -12.78 -8.83 -6.43
CA GLU A 199 -11.44 -8.25 -6.54
C GLU A 199 -11.12 -7.23 -5.44
N GLN A 200 -12.15 -6.67 -4.81
CA GLN A 200 -12.00 -5.68 -3.73
C GLN A 200 -11.36 -6.32 -2.49
N SER A 201 -10.83 -5.46 -1.62
CA SER A 201 -10.08 -5.90 -0.45
C SER A 201 -10.22 -4.91 0.70
N TYR A 202 -10.36 -5.45 1.90
CA TYR A 202 -10.30 -4.70 3.16
C TYR A 202 -8.88 -4.24 3.49
N LYS A 203 -7.87 -4.99 3.06
CA LYS A 203 -6.47 -4.87 3.53
C LYS A 203 -5.55 -4.74 2.33
N ASN A 204 -5.40 -3.51 1.85
CA ASN A 204 -4.56 -3.17 0.71
C ASN A 204 -3.16 -2.76 1.13
N ILE A 205 -2.17 -3.46 0.59
CA ILE A 205 -0.77 -3.16 0.84
C ILE A 205 -0.08 -2.94 -0.51
N PRO A 206 0.53 -1.77 -0.77
CA PRO A 206 1.25 -1.50 -2.02
C PRO A 206 2.62 -2.19 -2.07
N PHE A 207 2.65 -3.48 -1.71
CA PHE A 207 3.84 -4.32 -1.70
C PHE A 207 3.57 -5.62 -2.47
N TYR A 208 4.47 -5.97 -3.38
CA TYR A 208 4.47 -7.29 -4.01
C TYR A 208 5.82 -7.98 -3.83
N ILE A 209 5.80 -9.30 -3.93
CA ILE A 209 6.99 -10.16 -3.85
C ILE A 209 7.04 -11.11 -5.05
N SER A 210 8.25 -11.33 -5.58
CA SER A 210 8.53 -12.21 -6.70
C SER A 210 9.13 -13.55 -6.24
N ASN A 211 8.83 -14.64 -6.94
CA ASN A 211 9.52 -15.93 -6.76
C ASN A 211 11.01 -15.89 -7.12
N LYS A 212 11.51 -14.81 -7.75
CA LYS A 212 12.95 -14.49 -7.89
C LYS A 212 13.58 -13.93 -6.61
N GLY A 213 12.78 -13.82 -5.55
CA GLY A 213 13.26 -13.47 -4.21
C GLY A 213 13.59 -11.99 -4.06
N TYR A 214 12.82 -11.11 -4.68
CA TYR A 214 12.85 -9.67 -4.39
C TYR A 214 11.41 -9.17 -4.17
N GLY A 215 11.27 -8.01 -3.54
CA GLY A 215 9.98 -7.34 -3.39
C GLY A 215 10.04 -5.87 -3.78
N ILE A 216 8.90 -5.32 -4.12
CA ILE A 216 8.71 -3.89 -4.38
C ILE A 216 7.66 -3.36 -3.44
N PHE A 217 8.01 -2.31 -2.69
CA PHE A 217 7.07 -1.52 -1.91
C PHE A 217 6.92 -0.14 -2.54
N VAL A 218 5.73 0.21 -2.99
CA VAL A 218 5.41 1.54 -3.53
C VAL A 218 4.94 2.40 -2.36
N ASN A 219 5.75 3.39 -1.99
CA ASN A 219 5.57 4.19 -0.77
C ASN A 219 4.58 5.35 -1.00
N HIS A 220 3.35 4.99 -1.32
CA HIS A 220 2.24 5.89 -1.59
C HIS A 220 1.01 5.39 -0.80
N PRO A 221 0.57 6.09 0.25
CA PRO A 221 -0.64 5.75 1.00
C PRO A 221 -1.92 6.06 0.21
N GLU A 222 -1.82 6.91 -0.82
CA GLU A 222 -2.89 7.14 -1.79
C GLU A 222 -3.12 5.90 -2.67
N LYS A 223 -4.08 6.01 -3.60
CA LYS A 223 -4.39 4.94 -4.54
C LYS A 223 -3.20 4.64 -5.44
N VAL A 224 -2.63 3.44 -5.30
CA VAL A 224 -1.65 2.86 -6.23
C VAL A 224 -2.36 1.89 -7.15
N SER A 225 -2.14 2.01 -8.46
CA SER A 225 -2.74 1.10 -9.44
C SER A 225 -1.68 0.23 -10.10
N PHE A 226 -1.76 -1.08 -9.88
CA PHE A 226 -0.86 -2.07 -10.45
C PHE A 226 -1.45 -2.71 -11.71
N GLU A 227 -0.62 -2.89 -12.74
CA GLU A 227 -0.89 -3.79 -13.87
C GLU A 227 0.18 -4.88 -13.85
N ILE A 228 -0.14 -6.06 -13.31
CA ILE A 228 0.82 -7.14 -13.07
C ILE A 228 0.77 -8.08 -14.27
N GLY A 229 1.48 -7.75 -15.35
CA GLY A 229 1.37 -8.50 -16.60
C GLY A 229 0.02 -8.35 -17.31
N SER A 230 -0.81 -7.38 -16.92
CA SER A 230 -2.17 -7.16 -17.45
C SER A 230 -2.27 -6.05 -18.52
N GLU A 231 -1.24 -5.22 -18.64
CA GLU A 231 -1.07 -4.23 -19.73
C GLU A 231 0.09 -4.65 -20.64
N ASN A 232 1.31 -4.67 -20.10
CA ASN A 232 2.46 -5.30 -20.74
C ASN A 232 2.74 -6.62 -20.04
N VAL A 233 2.54 -7.73 -20.74
CA VAL A 233 2.62 -9.10 -20.18
C VAL A 233 4.00 -9.49 -19.64
N LYS A 234 5.04 -8.71 -19.93
CA LYS A 234 6.42 -8.93 -19.46
C LYS A 234 6.82 -7.96 -18.35
N LYS A 235 5.88 -7.23 -17.75
CA LYS A 235 6.17 -6.15 -16.79
C LYS A 235 5.18 -6.16 -15.63
N VAL A 236 5.66 -5.78 -14.45
CA VAL A 236 4.80 -5.25 -13.39
C VAL A 236 4.84 -3.74 -13.48
N GLN A 237 3.71 -3.15 -13.83
CA GLN A 237 3.51 -1.70 -13.81
C GLN A 237 2.90 -1.28 -12.48
N PHE A 238 3.29 -0.12 -12.00
CA PHE A 238 2.56 0.61 -10.97
C PHE A 238 2.54 2.10 -11.29
N SER A 239 1.43 2.74 -10.99
CA SER A 239 1.22 4.16 -11.23
C SER A 239 0.46 4.81 -10.10
N VAL A 240 0.78 6.07 -9.86
CA VAL A 240 0.17 6.93 -8.83
C VAL A 240 -0.17 8.28 -9.45
N PRO A 241 -1.29 8.91 -9.06
CA PRO A 241 -1.58 10.28 -9.45
C PRO A 241 -0.54 11.27 -8.90
N GLY A 242 -0.24 12.33 -9.66
CA GLY A 242 0.62 13.43 -9.25
C GLY A 242 2.05 13.39 -9.82
N GLU A 243 2.91 14.21 -9.22
CA GLU A 243 4.22 14.62 -9.76
C GLU A 243 5.41 13.77 -9.30
N GLY A 244 5.18 12.82 -8.39
CA GLY A 244 6.24 12.05 -7.72
C GLY A 244 5.91 10.56 -7.61
N LEU A 245 6.92 9.72 -7.78
CA LEU A 245 6.88 8.28 -7.50
C LEU A 245 8.00 7.93 -6.54
N ASP A 246 7.68 7.08 -5.56
CA ASP A 246 8.61 6.65 -4.52
C ASP A 246 8.40 5.15 -4.30
N TYR A 247 9.44 4.36 -4.56
CA TYR A 247 9.38 2.92 -4.36
C TYR A 247 10.69 2.35 -3.86
N PHE A 248 10.59 1.21 -3.19
CA PHE A 248 11.69 0.49 -2.59
C PHE A 248 11.82 -0.85 -3.31
N LEU A 249 13.02 -1.18 -3.77
CA LEU A 249 13.38 -2.54 -4.15
C LEU A 249 14.08 -3.20 -2.97
N ILE A 250 13.45 -4.27 -2.47
CA ILE A 250 13.87 -5.02 -1.29
C ILE A 250 14.41 -6.36 -1.73
N ASN A 251 15.71 -6.58 -1.52
CA ASN A 251 16.39 -7.77 -2.00
C ASN A 251 16.21 -9.00 -1.06
N GLY A 252 16.42 -10.20 -1.61
CA GLY A 252 16.39 -11.49 -0.90
C GLY A 252 17.80 -12.03 -0.56
N PRO A 253 18.12 -13.30 -0.87
CA PRO A 253 17.66 -14.03 -2.06
C PRO A 253 16.39 -14.89 -1.94
N SER A 254 15.92 -15.20 -0.74
CA SER A 254 14.67 -15.94 -0.54
C SER A 254 13.50 -15.00 -0.32
N MET A 255 12.28 -15.45 -0.65
CA MET A 255 11.07 -14.68 -0.33
C MET A 255 10.91 -14.41 1.18
N LYS A 256 11.42 -15.31 2.04
CA LYS A 256 11.42 -15.10 3.49
C LYS A 256 12.31 -13.92 3.89
N GLU A 257 13.50 -13.80 3.31
CA GLU A 257 14.40 -12.67 3.60
C GLU A 257 13.84 -11.34 3.10
N VAL A 258 13.16 -11.33 1.95
CA VAL A 258 12.43 -10.14 1.50
C VAL A 258 11.38 -9.72 2.53
N LEU A 259 10.58 -10.67 3.04
CA LEU A 259 9.57 -10.37 4.07
C LEU A 259 10.20 -9.92 5.40
N MET A 260 11.34 -10.50 5.79
CA MET A 260 12.08 -10.06 6.99
C MET A 260 12.48 -8.59 6.84
N ARG A 261 13.12 -8.22 5.72
CA ARG A 261 13.54 -6.84 5.45
C ARG A 261 12.37 -5.87 5.29
N TYR A 262 11.31 -6.30 4.59
CA TYR A 262 10.10 -5.50 4.47
C TYR A 262 9.51 -5.18 5.85
N THR A 263 9.39 -6.19 6.72
CA THR A 263 8.89 -5.99 8.09
C THR A 263 9.89 -5.33 9.04
N ASP A 264 11.20 -5.32 8.74
CA ASP A 264 12.15 -4.45 9.43
C ASP A 264 11.83 -2.97 9.12
N LEU A 265 11.51 -2.66 7.86
CA LEU A 265 11.18 -1.30 7.43
C LEU A 265 9.79 -0.84 7.88
N THR A 266 8.78 -1.71 7.80
CA THR A 266 7.36 -1.32 7.97
C THR A 266 6.73 -1.77 9.28
N GLY A 267 7.53 -2.37 10.17
CA GLY A 267 7.07 -2.86 11.47
C GLY A 267 6.90 -4.38 11.53
N LYS A 268 7.36 -4.94 12.65
CA LYS A 268 7.27 -6.38 12.93
C LYS A 268 5.90 -6.76 13.48
N PRO A 269 5.33 -7.90 13.05
CA PRO A 269 4.19 -8.50 13.74
C PRO A 269 4.52 -8.73 15.21
N SER A 270 3.64 -8.28 16.10
CA SER A 270 3.76 -8.59 17.53
C SER A 270 3.48 -10.07 17.79
N LEU A 271 4.14 -10.65 18.79
CA LEU A 271 3.81 -12.00 19.26
C LEU A 271 2.51 -11.96 20.09
N PRO A 272 1.38 -12.53 19.61
CA PRO A 272 0.16 -12.51 20.37
C PRO A 272 0.24 -13.46 21.59
N PRO A 273 -0.51 -13.19 22.67
CA PRO A 273 -0.57 -14.09 23.83
C PRO A 273 -1.05 -15.51 23.44
N ALA A 274 -0.47 -16.55 24.05
CA ALA A 274 -0.75 -17.94 23.66
C ALA A 274 -2.25 -18.34 23.66
N TRP A 275 -3.08 -17.72 24.51
CA TRP A 275 -4.52 -18.02 24.57
C TRP A 275 -5.28 -17.61 23.30
N THR A 276 -4.75 -16.71 22.46
CA THR A 276 -5.41 -16.27 21.22
C THR A 276 -5.47 -17.37 20.17
N PHE A 277 -4.59 -18.37 20.25
CA PHE A 277 -4.55 -19.53 19.36
C PHE A 277 -5.60 -20.61 19.70
N GLY A 278 -6.34 -20.44 20.80
CA GLY A 278 -7.45 -21.33 21.15
C GLY A 278 -8.70 -21.07 20.30
N LEU A 279 -9.73 -21.89 20.48
CA LEU A 279 -11.01 -21.73 19.78
C LEU A 279 -11.74 -20.44 20.22
N TRP A 280 -12.26 -19.70 19.24
CA TRP A 280 -13.15 -18.56 19.39
C TRP A 280 -14.57 -18.95 19.00
N LEU A 281 -15.54 -18.54 19.81
CA LEU A 281 -16.97 -18.68 19.51
C LEU A 281 -17.63 -17.31 19.65
N SER A 282 -18.46 -16.92 18.68
CA SER A 282 -19.21 -15.67 18.75
C SER A 282 -20.68 -15.89 19.06
N THR A 283 -21.35 -14.81 19.44
CA THR A 283 -22.81 -14.72 19.47
C THR A 283 -23.47 -14.89 18.10
N SER A 284 -22.70 -14.91 17.01
CA SER A 284 -23.16 -14.60 15.64
C SER A 284 -23.66 -13.15 15.50
N PHE A 285 -24.03 -12.74 14.28
CA PHE A 285 -24.32 -11.34 13.97
C PHE A 285 -25.77 -10.92 14.34
N THR A 286 -26.77 -11.38 13.58
CA THR A 286 -28.19 -10.95 13.72
C THR A 286 -29.08 -11.93 14.49
N THR A 287 -28.48 -12.90 15.18
CA THR A 287 -29.21 -13.76 16.10
C THR A 287 -29.61 -12.99 17.35
N ASN A 288 -30.64 -13.45 18.05
CA ASN A 288 -30.90 -12.96 19.40
C ASN A 288 -29.87 -13.56 20.36
N TYR A 289 -29.26 -12.74 21.21
CA TYR A 289 -28.38 -13.21 22.27
C TYR A 289 -28.48 -12.32 23.50
N ASP A 290 -28.62 -12.98 24.64
CA ASP A 290 -28.61 -12.45 26.00
C ASP A 290 -27.67 -13.31 26.85
N GLU A 291 -27.57 -13.02 28.15
CA GLU A 291 -26.71 -13.80 29.04
C GLU A 291 -27.11 -15.30 29.09
N GLU A 292 -28.40 -15.63 29.01
CA GLU A 292 -28.85 -17.03 29.02
C GLU A 292 -28.36 -17.77 27.79
N THR A 293 -28.55 -17.18 26.60
CA THR A 293 -28.12 -17.73 25.32
C THR A 293 -26.61 -17.93 25.27
N VAL A 294 -25.86 -16.94 25.76
CA VAL A 294 -24.39 -17.03 25.88
C VAL A 294 -23.97 -18.18 26.79
N ASN A 295 -24.57 -18.30 27.98
CA ASN A 295 -24.27 -19.39 28.89
C ASN A 295 -24.64 -20.76 28.30
N ARG A 296 -25.77 -20.88 27.61
CA ARG A 296 -26.18 -22.12 26.94
C ARG A 296 -25.13 -22.61 25.93
N PHE A 297 -24.56 -21.71 25.13
CA PHE A 297 -23.49 -22.09 24.20
C PHE A 297 -22.20 -22.47 24.94
N VAL A 298 -21.78 -21.68 25.92
CA VAL A 298 -20.56 -21.94 26.69
C VAL A 298 -20.65 -23.24 27.46
N ASP A 299 -21.73 -23.45 28.20
CA ASP A 299 -21.94 -24.65 29.00
C ASP A 299 -22.13 -25.88 28.12
N GLY A 300 -22.84 -25.75 26.99
CA GLY A 300 -22.95 -26.82 26.01
C GLY A 300 -21.60 -27.28 25.44
N MET A 301 -20.65 -26.36 25.23
CA MET A 301 -19.28 -26.71 24.82
C MET A 301 -18.53 -27.44 25.93
N LEU A 302 -18.64 -26.97 27.18
CA LEU A 302 -18.01 -27.58 28.34
C LEU A 302 -18.55 -29.00 28.62
N GLU A 303 -19.87 -29.19 28.58
CA GLU A 303 -20.54 -30.47 28.76
C GLU A 303 -20.11 -31.52 27.72
N ARG A 304 -19.83 -31.07 26.49
CA ARG A 304 -19.36 -31.92 25.38
C ARG A 304 -17.84 -32.13 25.39
N GLY A 305 -17.13 -31.56 26.36
CA GLY A 305 -15.67 -31.65 26.44
C GLY A 305 -14.94 -30.89 25.33
N ILE A 306 -15.58 -29.90 24.68
CA ILE A 306 -14.99 -29.11 23.59
C ILE A 306 -14.25 -27.90 24.19
N PRO A 307 -12.92 -27.80 24.05
CA PRO A 307 -12.16 -26.69 24.63
C PRO A 307 -12.50 -25.35 23.97
N LEU A 308 -12.98 -24.39 24.76
CA LEU A 308 -13.24 -23.01 24.34
C LEU A 308 -12.30 -22.04 25.07
N LYS A 309 -11.76 -21.04 24.37
CA LYS A 309 -10.83 -20.05 24.97
C LYS A 309 -11.31 -18.62 24.89
N VAL A 310 -11.96 -18.23 23.81
CA VAL A 310 -12.45 -16.86 23.64
C VAL A 310 -13.93 -16.86 23.28
N PHE A 311 -14.70 -16.01 23.94
CA PHE A 311 -16.07 -15.74 23.57
C PHE A 311 -16.20 -14.29 23.06
N HIS A 312 -16.80 -14.11 21.89
CA HIS A 312 -16.95 -12.84 21.20
C HIS A 312 -18.42 -12.37 21.20
N PHE A 313 -18.65 -11.14 21.63
CA PHE A 313 -19.94 -10.47 21.51
C PHE A 313 -19.95 -9.58 20.26
N ASP A 314 -20.86 -9.86 19.33
CA ASP A 314 -21.06 -9.11 18.09
C ASP A 314 -21.93 -7.85 18.32
N CYS A 315 -22.20 -7.09 17.26
CA CYS A 315 -22.71 -5.71 17.26
C CYS A 315 -23.83 -5.39 18.29
N PHE A 316 -24.83 -6.25 18.46
CA PHE A 316 -25.98 -6.07 19.37
C PHE A 316 -25.65 -6.21 20.86
N TRP A 317 -24.38 -6.25 21.26
CA TRP A 317 -24.01 -5.90 22.63
C TRP A 317 -24.30 -4.43 22.95
N MET A 318 -24.31 -3.57 21.92
CA MET A 318 -24.84 -2.20 21.94
C MET A 318 -26.24 -2.13 21.34
N LYS A 319 -26.99 -1.10 21.71
CA LYS A 319 -28.35 -0.88 21.21
C LYS A 319 -28.36 -0.67 19.69
N ASP A 320 -29.39 -1.20 19.01
CA ASP A 320 -29.65 -0.94 17.59
C ASP A 320 -29.66 0.56 17.28
N PHE A 321 -29.10 0.97 16.13
CA PHE A 321 -28.92 2.37 15.68
C PHE A 321 -27.91 3.21 16.47
N HIS A 322 -27.31 2.67 17.54
CA HIS A 322 -26.34 3.39 18.38
C HIS A 322 -24.88 2.98 18.12
N TRP A 323 -24.60 2.10 17.17
CA TRP A 323 -23.25 1.53 17.01
C TRP A 323 -22.26 2.58 16.47
N SER A 324 -21.05 2.74 17.00
CA SER A 324 -20.39 2.06 18.14
C SER A 324 -20.23 3.00 19.35
N ASP A 325 -21.31 3.26 20.12
CA ASP A 325 -21.30 4.18 21.29
C ASP A 325 -20.72 3.62 22.60
N PHE A 326 -20.22 2.39 22.56
CA PHE A 326 -19.61 1.69 23.69
C PHE A 326 -20.52 1.45 24.91
N THR A 327 -21.84 1.59 24.75
CA THR A 327 -22.81 1.41 25.83
C THR A 327 -23.52 0.06 25.70
N TRP A 328 -23.44 -0.77 26.74
CA TRP A 328 -24.16 -2.04 26.78
C TRP A 328 -25.67 -1.81 26.72
N ASP A 329 -26.37 -2.57 25.87
CA ASP A 329 -27.83 -2.54 25.83
C ASP A 329 -28.41 -3.13 27.12
N SER A 330 -28.80 -2.26 28.06
CA SER A 330 -29.38 -2.66 29.35
C SER A 330 -30.66 -3.50 29.25
N ARG A 331 -31.35 -3.49 28.10
CA ARG A 331 -32.52 -4.35 27.86
C ARG A 331 -32.14 -5.82 27.73
N VAL A 332 -30.93 -6.07 27.22
CA VAL A 332 -30.39 -7.40 26.91
C VAL A 332 -29.34 -7.83 27.95
N PHE A 333 -28.51 -6.88 28.39
CA PHE A 333 -27.41 -7.07 29.34
C PHE A 333 -27.56 -6.12 30.54
N PRO A 334 -28.43 -6.43 31.51
CA PRO A 334 -28.66 -5.57 32.68
C PRO A 334 -27.49 -5.56 33.68
N ASP A 335 -26.65 -6.60 33.69
CA ASP A 335 -25.45 -6.72 34.54
C ASP A 335 -24.24 -7.17 33.69
N PRO A 336 -23.69 -6.32 32.79
CA PRO A 336 -22.57 -6.70 31.94
C PRO A 336 -21.34 -7.10 32.76
N ALA A 337 -21.02 -6.34 33.82
CA ALA A 337 -19.85 -6.60 34.65
C ALA A 337 -19.92 -7.97 35.34
N GLY A 338 -21.08 -8.33 35.91
CA GLY A 338 -21.27 -9.64 36.52
C GLY A 338 -21.29 -10.77 35.49
N MET A 339 -21.92 -10.58 34.32
CA MET A 339 -21.90 -11.56 33.22
C MET A 339 -20.46 -11.88 32.82
N LEU A 340 -19.67 -10.83 32.54
CA LEU A 340 -18.27 -10.98 32.15
C LEU A 340 -17.44 -11.66 33.25
N LYS A 341 -17.72 -11.38 34.53
CA LYS A 341 -17.06 -12.05 35.67
C LYS A 341 -17.41 -13.54 35.71
N ARG A 342 -18.67 -13.91 35.50
CA ARG A 342 -19.13 -15.31 35.44
C ARG A 342 -18.47 -16.07 34.29
N LEU A 343 -18.40 -15.48 33.10
CA LEU A 343 -17.72 -16.08 31.94
C LEU A 343 -16.21 -16.22 32.15
N LYS A 344 -15.55 -15.20 32.70
CA LYS A 344 -14.11 -15.28 33.02
C LYS A 344 -13.81 -16.33 34.09
N LYS A 345 -14.72 -16.58 35.04
CA LYS A 345 -14.58 -17.66 36.03
C LYS A 345 -14.56 -19.05 35.38
N LYS A 346 -15.19 -19.21 34.21
CA LYS A 346 -15.12 -20.43 33.37
C LYS A 346 -13.81 -20.54 32.56
N GLY A 347 -12.85 -19.62 32.76
CA GLY A 347 -11.54 -19.63 32.10
C GLY A 347 -11.51 -18.96 30.73
N LEU A 348 -12.58 -18.26 30.35
CA LEU A 348 -12.69 -17.60 29.04
C LEU A 348 -12.04 -16.22 29.01
N LYS A 349 -11.49 -15.87 27.85
CA LYS A 349 -11.20 -14.50 27.45
C LYS A 349 -12.39 -13.94 26.68
N ILE A 350 -12.56 -12.61 26.72
CA ILE A 350 -13.72 -11.95 26.13
C ILE A 350 -13.26 -10.98 25.07
N CYS A 351 -13.93 -11.00 23.93
CA CYS A 351 -13.82 -10.03 22.85
C CYS A 351 -15.19 -9.36 22.66
N VAL A 352 -15.20 -8.07 22.34
CA VAL A 352 -16.40 -7.32 21.96
C VAL A 352 -16.14 -6.65 20.63
N TRP A 353 -17.16 -6.58 19.79
CA TRP A 353 -17.11 -5.87 18.52
C TRP A 353 -17.00 -4.35 18.74
N ILE A 354 -16.17 -3.68 17.94
CA ILE A 354 -16.09 -2.22 17.84
C ILE A 354 -15.85 -1.85 16.37
N ASN A 355 -16.24 -0.65 15.96
CA ASN A 355 -15.77 -0.05 14.71
C ASN A 355 -15.54 1.47 14.88
N SER A 356 -15.14 2.16 13.82
CA SER A 356 -14.83 3.59 13.85
C SER A 356 -15.97 4.47 13.32
N TYR A 357 -17.22 3.99 13.36
CA TYR A 357 -18.41 4.75 12.97
C TYR A 357 -19.35 4.92 14.17
N ILE A 358 -20.16 5.98 14.15
CA ILE A 358 -21.15 6.27 15.20
C ILE A 358 -22.46 6.64 14.50
N GLY A 359 -23.53 5.86 14.77
CA GLY A 359 -24.88 6.15 14.32
C GLY A 359 -25.45 7.41 14.97
N GLN A 360 -26.35 8.11 14.29
CA GLN A 360 -26.81 9.43 14.70
C GLN A 360 -27.62 9.40 16.02
N GLU A 361 -28.34 8.30 16.29
CA GLU A 361 -29.12 8.11 17.52
C GLU A 361 -28.25 7.83 18.75
N SER A 362 -26.95 7.60 18.56
CA SER A 362 -25.98 7.45 19.64
C SER A 362 -26.00 8.65 20.58
N SER A 363 -25.90 8.38 21.88
CA SER A 363 -25.68 9.41 22.90
C SER A 363 -24.39 10.21 22.69
N MET A 364 -23.41 9.65 21.96
CA MET A 364 -22.13 10.28 21.65
C MET A 364 -22.19 11.21 20.43
N PHE A 365 -23.25 11.16 19.62
CA PHE A 365 -23.28 11.91 18.37
C PHE A 365 -23.30 13.42 18.61
N ALA A 366 -24.16 13.91 19.52
CA ALA A 366 -24.24 15.33 19.85
C ALA A 366 -22.90 15.87 20.40
N GLU A 367 -22.27 15.13 21.31
CA GLU A 367 -20.96 15.45 21.87
C GLU A 367 -19.88 15.50 20.77
N GLY A 368 -19.89 14.54 19.84
CA GLY A 368 -18.93 14.49 18.73
C GLY A 368 -19.08 15.64 17.74
N VAL A 369 -20.31 16.13 17.52
CA VAL A 369 -20.58 17.34 16.72
C VAL A 369 -20.07 18.58 17.44
N GLU A 370 -20.43 18.76 18.73
CA GLU A 370 -20.07 19.92 19.53
C GLU A 370 -18.54 20.08 19.66
N ASN A 371 -17.83 18.97 19.88
CA ASN A 371 -16.37 18.97 20.07
C ASN A 371 -15.58 18.77 18.76
N GLY A 372 -16.27 18.56 17.63
CA GLY A 372 -15.64 18.47 16.32
C GLY A 372 -14.80 17.22 16.08
N TYR A 373 -15.20 16.07 16.63
CA TYR A 373 -14.47 14.81 16.51
C TYR A 373 -14.70 14.06 15.18
N PHE A 374 -15.79 14.37 14.48
CA PHE A 374 -16.13 13.70 13.22
C PHE A 374 -15.41 14.26 11.99
N VAL A 375 -15.29 13.40 10.98
CA VAL A 375 -14.86 13.80 9.62
C VAL A 375 -15.83 14.83 9.06
N LYS A 376 -15.29 15.91 8.49
CA LYS A 376 -16.05 17.03 7.93
C LYS A 376 -15.94 17.10 6.41
N ARG A 377 -17.00 17.58 5.78
CA ARG A 377 -17.01 18.05 4.39
C ARG A 377 -16.23 19.38 4.29
N LYS A 378 -15.89 19.78 3.07
CA LYS A 378 -15.19 21.07 2.81
C LYS A 378 -15.95 22.30 3.32
N ASN A 379 -17.28 22.23 3.43
CA ASN A 379 -18.10 23.33 3.97
C ASN A 379 -18.20 23.33 5.50
N GLY A 380 -17.52 22.42 6.20
CA GLY A 380 -17.52 22.31 7.66
C GLY A 380 -18.58 21.40 8.25
N ASN A 381 -19.58 20.94 7.47
CA ASN A 381 -20.60 20.02 7.95
C ASN A 381 -20.00 18.63 8.22
N VAL A 382 -20.53 17.92 9.21
CA VAL A 382 -20.19 16.50 9.41
C VAL A 382 -20.55 15.69 8.17
N TRP A 383 -19.67 14.77 7.78
CA TRP A 383 -19.96 13.84 6.70
C TRP A 383 -20.84 12.69 7.24
N GLN A 384 -21.94 12.40 6.55
CA GLN A 384 -22.95 11.40 6.93
C GLN A 384 -23.50 10.68 5.69
N TRP A 385 -24.02 9.47 5.91
CA TRP A 385 -24.73 8.61 4.97
C TRP A 385 -25.51 7.52 5.74
N ASP A 386 -26.23 6.63 5.04
CA ASP A 386 -27.14 5.65 5.66
C ASP A 386 -26.79 4.17 5.37
N MET A 387 -25.54 3.87 4.99
CA MET A 387 -25.17 2.52 4.50
C MET A 387 -25.10 1.44 5.60
N TRP A 388 -24.66 1.81 6.81
CA TRP A 388 -24.47 0.86 7.93
C TRP A 388 -25.24 1.26 9.18
N GLN A 389 -25.17 2.54 9.55
CA GLN A 389 -25.99 3.15 10.59
C GLN A 389 -26.57 4.45 10.02
N PRO A 390 -27.87 4.72 10.22
CA PRO A 390 -28.47 6.04 10.03
C PRO A 390 -27.87 7.10 10.97
#